data_AF-X1D9S6-F1
#
_entry.id   AF-X1D9S6-F1
#
_cell.length_a   1.000
_cell.length_b   1.000
_cell.length_c   1.000
_cell.angle_alpha   90.00
_cell.angle_beta   90.00
_cell.angle_gamma   90.00
#
_symmetry.space_group_name_H-M   'P 1'
#
loop_
_entity.id
_entity.type
_entity.pdbx_description
1 polymer ?
#
loop_
_entity_poly.entity_id
_entity_poly.type
_entity_poly.pdbx_seq_one_letter_code
_entity_poly.pdbx_strand_id
1 'polypeptide(L)'
;MVNLNLRNKNKGGGTMKRLLKRIHRGKKGFTLVELLIVIAIIGVLVGVVLPRVTGLIGHGETEAGKAELVTVQTAMDTMMAKEGLTSVTATTATSDMSAFPTGNPLYSSPAGYLRSATTTGTYSCDIYGNVTQATTGHE
;
A
#
# COMPACT_ATOMS: atom_id res chain seq x y z
N MET A 1 42.51 -78.29 -25.58
CA MET A 1 42.72 -76.92 -25.03
C MET A 1 42.35 -75.90 -26.09
N VAL A 2 41.25 -75.17 -25.94
CA VAL A 2 41.06 -73.86 -26.58
C VAL A 2 40.30 -72.97 -25.59
N ASN A 3 40.92 -71.87 -25.19
CA ASN A 3 40.37 -70.85 -24.30
C ASN A 3 39.88 -69.69 -25.18
N LEU A 4 38.58 -69.35 -25.11
CA LEU A 4 38.05 -68.13 -25.72
C LEU A 4 37.98 -67.03 -24.64
N ASN A 5 38.88 -66.05 -24.77
CA ASN A 5 38.88 -64.88 -23.91
C ASN A 5 38.04 -63.76 -24.56
N LEU A 6 36.97 -63.35 -23.88
CA LEU A 6 36.07 -62.27 -24.29
C LEU A 6 36.77 -60.92 -24.14
N ARG A 7 36.92 -60.16 -25.24
CA ARG A 7 37.44 -58.80 -25.21
C ARG A 7 36.31 -57.78 -25.32
N ASN A 8 35.80 -57.33 -24.17
CA ASN A 8 34.88 -56.19 -24.05
C ASN A 8 35.64 -54.87 -24.30
N LYS A 9 35.12 -54.01 -25.18
CA LYS A 9 35.69 -52.67 -25.46
C LYS A 9 34.61 -51.60 -25.28
N ASN A 10 34.51 -51.08 -24.07
CA ASN A 10 33.68 -49.91 -23.78
C ASN A 10 34.43 -48.62 -24.19
N LYS A 11 33.87 -47.85 -25.15
CA LYS A 11 34.41 -46.54 -25.56
C LYS A 11 33.55 -45.42 -24.98
N GLY A 12 33.96 -44.87 -23.84
CA GLY A 12 33.37 -43.66 -23.26
C GLY A 12 34.37 -42.50 -23.19
N GLY A 13 33.91 -41.27 -23.49
CA GLY A 13 34.49 -40.07 -22.86
C GLY A 13 35.07 -38.95 -23.74
N GLY A 14 34.95 -38.98 -25.07
CA GLY A 14 35.57 -37.97 -25.95
C GLY A 14 34.80 -36.65 -26.15
N THR A 15 33.46 -36.68 -26.09
CA THR A 15 32.62 -35.57 -26.58
C THR A 15 32.22 -34.58 -25.48
N MET A 16 32.07 -35.05 -24.23
CA MET A 16 31.58 -34.23 -23.11
C MET A 16 32.62 -33.20 -22.60
N LYS A 17 33.93 -33.50 -22.76
CA LYS A 17 35.01 -32.62 -22.27
C LYS A 17 35.16 -31.30 -23.03
N ARG A 18 34.51 -31.16 -24.21
CA ARG A 18 34.61 -29.94 -25.05
C ARG A 18 33.56 -28.89 -24.72
N LEU A 19 32.42 -29.29 -24.15
CA LEU A 19 31.36 -28.37 -23.70
C LEU A 19 31.69 -27.67 -22.38
N LEU A 20 32.26 -28.39 -21.41
CA LEU A 20 32.64 -27.83 -20.10
C LEU A 20 33.79 -26.80 -20.17
N LYS A 21 34.61 -26.86 -21.23
CA LYS A 21 35.77 -25.96 -21.40
C LYS A 21 35.39 -24.53 -21.84
N ARG A 22 34.16 -24.30 -22.30
CA ARG A 22 33.70 -22.96 -22.74
C ARG A 22 33.12 -22.09 -21.63
N ILE A 23 32.74 -22.67 -20.48
CA ILE A 23 32.15 -21.93 -19.34
C ILE A 23 33.22 -21.17 -18.53
N HIS A 24 34.49 -21.54 -18.67
CA HIS A 24 35.61 -20.96 -17.92
C HIS A 24 36.35 -19.80 -18.62
N ARG A 25 35.85 -19.30 -19.76
CA ARG A 25 36.45 -18.14 -20.43
C ARG A 25 35.67 -16.87 -20.08
N GLY A 26 36.21 -16.10 -19.13
CA GLY A 26 35.88 -14.68 -18.97
C GLY A 26 34.91 -14.33 -17.85
N LYS A 27 35.13 -14.82 -16.61
CA LYS A 27 34.54 -14.17 -15.44
C LYS A 27 35.38 -12.94 -15.07
N LYS A 28 35.11 -11.80 -15.70
CA LYS A 28 35.54 -10.50 -15.17
C LYS A 28 34.68 -10.27 -13.92
N GLY A 29 35.24 -10.54 -12.75
CA GLY A 29 34.59 -10.25 -11.47
C GLY A 29 34.56 -8.75 -11.22
N PHE A 30 33.47 -8.26 -10.64
CA PHE A 30 33.42 -6.91 -10.06
C PHE A 30 34.58 -6.73 -9.09
N THR A 31 35.24 -5.58 -9.15
CA THR A 31 36.26 -5.24 -8.17
C THR A 31 35.60 -4.96 -6.82
N LEU A 32 36.25 -5.30 -5.71
CA LEU A 32 35.73 -4.98 -4.36
C LEU A 32 35.53 -3.47 -4.19
N VAL A 33 36.37 -2.68 -4.84
CA VAL A 33 36.32 -1.21 -4.84
C VAL A 33 35.07 -0.70 -5.57
N GLU A 34 34.67 -1.31 -6.68
CA GLU A 34 33.41 -0.98 -7.36
C GLU A 34 32.22 -1.17 -6.44
N LEU A 35 32.14 -2.31 -5.75
CA LEU A 35 31.01 -2.58 -4.87
C LEU A 35 31.02 -1.63 -3.64
N LEU A 36 32.20 -1.30 -3.12
CA LEU A 36 32.36 -0.42 -1.96
C LEU A 36 31.87 1.00 -2.24
N ILE A 37 32.23 1.57 -3.40
CA ILE A 37 31.78 2.92 -3.77
C ILE A 37 30.26 2.95 -4.00
N VAL A 38 29.68 1.88 -4.56
CA VAL A 38 28.24 1.79 -4.80
C VAL A 38 27.45 1.82 -3.49
N ILE A 39 27.81 0.99 -2.51
CA ILE A 39 27.10 0.99 -1.22
C ILE A 39 27.35 2.28 -0.44
N ALA A 40 28.52 2.91 -0.60
CA ALA A 40 28.81 4.21 0.00
C ALA A 40 27.88 5.30 -0.56
N ILE A 41 27.68 5.35 -1.88
CA ILE A 41 26.76 6.30 -2.52
C ILE A 41 25.31 6.00 -2.10
N ILE A 42 24.88 4.73 -2.13
CA ILE A 42 23.52 4.33 -1.69
C ILE A 42 23.30 4.73 -0.23
N GLY A 43 24.28 4.53 0.66
CA GLY A 43 24.19 4.93 2.07
C GLY A 43 23.95 6.43 2.26
N VAL A 44 24.65 7.28 1.50
CA VAL A 44 24.45 8.73 1.53
C VAL A 44 23.07 9.12 0.99
N LEU A 45 22.63 8.51 -0.12
CA LEU A 45 21.31 8.79 -0.70
C LEU A 45 20.18 8.41 0.25
N VAL A 46 20.23 7.22 0.85
CA VAL A 46 19.23 6.73 1.79
C VAL A 46 19.14 7.64 3.02
N GLY A 47 20.28 8.09 3.55
CA GLY A 47 20.32 9.00 4.70
C GLY A 47 19.60 10.34 4.48
N VAL A 48 19.61 10.87 3.24
CA VAL A 48 18.92 12.12 2.91
C VAL A 48 17.45 11.91 2.53
N VAL A 49 17.14 10.81 1.84
CA VAL A 49 15.80 10.56 1.27
C VAL A 49 14.80 10.10 2.32
N LEU A 50 15.17 9.19 3.22
CA LEU A 50 14.25 8.60 4.19
C LEU A 50 13.48 9.62 5.05
N PRO A 51 14.11 10.61 5.72
CA PRO A 51 13.37 11.54 6.60
C PRO A 51 12.38 12.43 5.84
N ARG A 52 12.58 12.66 4.53
CA ARG A 52 11.67 13.47 3.71
C ARG A 52 10.42 12.69 3.32
N VAL A 53 10.59 11.40 2.99
CA VAL A 53 9.49 10.53 2.56
C VAL A 53 8.55 10.21 3.72
N THR A 54 9.08 9.95 4.91
CA THR A 54 8.26 9.66 6.10
C THR A 54 7.38 10.85 6.49
N GLY A 55 7.92 12.08 6.44
CA GLY A 55 7.14 13.29 6.69
C GLY A 55 6.06 13.53 5.63
N LEU A 56 6.35 13.25 4.36
CA LEU A 56 5.37 13.41 3.27
C LEU A 56 4.17 12.46 3.42
N ILE A 57 4.39 11.22 3.85
CA ILE A 57 3.32 10.24 4.06
C ILE A 57 2.37 10.73 5.17
N GLY A 58 2.91 11.10 6.33
CA GLY A 58 2.09 11.61 7.43
C GLY A 58 1.32 12.89 7.06
N HIS A 59 1.95 13.80 6.30
CA HIS A 59 1.22 14.97 5.78
C HIS A 59 0.10 14.57 4.82
N GLY A 60 0.36 13.65 3.90
CA GLY A 60 -0.67 13.16 2.96
C GLY A 60 -1.87 12.55 3.66
N GLU A 61 -1.64 11.77 4.73
CA GLU A 61 -2.67 11.18 5.57
C GLU A 61 -3.51 12.22 6.31
N THR A 62 -2.87 13.24 6.88
CA THR A 62 -3.60 14.33 7.55
C THR A 62 -4.46 15.15 6.58
N GLU A 63 -3.96 15.42 5.38
CA GLU A 63 -4.71 16.15 4.37
C GLU A 63 -5.84 15.31 3.77
N ALA A 64 -5.63 13.99 3.60
CA ALA A 64 -6.68 13.06 3.20
C ALA A 64 -7.82 13.03 4.25
N GLY A 65 -7.48 12.96 5.53
CA GLY A 65 -8.45 13.03 6.62
C GLY A 65 -9.24 14.35 6.62
N LYS A 66 -8.60 15.49 6.39
CA LYS A 66 -9.30 16.79 6.29
C LYS A 66 -10.24 16.84 5.09
N ALA A 67 -9.81 16.32 3.94
CA ALA A 67 -10.65 16.26 2.75
C ALA A 67 -11.88 15.37 2.96
N GLU A 68 -11.71 14.24 3.66
CA GLU A 68 -12.82 13.36 4.02
C GLU A 68 -13.79 14.07 5.00
N LEU A 69 -13.29 14.76 6.03
CA LEU A 69 -14.13 15.56 6.94
C LEU A 69 -15.00 16.57 6.19
N VAL A 70 -14.42 17.33 5.26
CA VAL A 70 -15.16 18.33 4.45
C VAL A 70 -16.23 17.63 3.59
N THR A 71 -15.93 16.45 3.06
CA THR A 71 -16.88 15.67 2.27
C THR A 71 -18.06 15.21 3.13
N VAL A 72 -17.80 14.72 4.34
CA VAL A 72 -18.84 14.29 5.30
C VAL A 72 -19.67 15.49 5.78
N GLN A 73 -19.05 16.62 6.11
CA GLN A 73 -19.78 17.85 6.48
C GLN A 73 -20.68 18.34 5.33
N THR A 74 -20.17 18.37 4.11
CA THR A 74 -20.96 18.79 2.94
C THR A 74 -22.16 17.87 2.73
N ALA A 75 -21.99 16.56 2.93
CA ALA A 75 -23.08 15.60 2.86
C ALA A 75 -24.13 15.83 3.97
N MET A 76 -23.71 16.15 5.20
CA MET A 76 -24.59 16.55 6.30
C MET A 76 -25.40 17.80 5.96
N ASP A 77 -24.73 18.85 5.51
CA ASP A 77 -25.39 20.12 5.17
C ASP A 77 -26.39 19.93 4.03
N THR A 78 -26.03 19.13 3.02
CA THR A 78 -26.92 18.80 1.90
C THR A 78 -28.13 18.00 2.37
N MET A 79 -27.94 17.04 3.28
CA MET A 79 -29.01 16.24 3.85
C MET A 79 -29.98 17.12 4.65
N MET A 80 -29.45 17.93 5.57
CA MET A 80 -30.27 18.82 6.40
C MET A 80 -31.02 19.86 5.55
N ALA A 81 -30.37 20.42 4.53
CA ALA A 81 -31.01 21.37 3.61
C ALA A 81 -32.13 20.72 2.77
N LYS A 82 -31.91 19.50 2.26
CA LYS A 82 -32.89 18.79 1.43
C LYS A 82 -34.10 18.30 2.23
N GLU A 83 -33.87 17.86 3.46
CA GLU A 83 -34.92 17.33 4.35
C GLU A 83 -35.56 18.42 5.22
N GLY A 84 -35.04 19.65 5.18
CA GLY A 84 -35.55 20.78 5.97
C GLY A 84 -35.28 20.63 7.47
N LEU A 85 -34.22 19.89 7.84
CA LEU A 85 -33.86 19.64 9.23
C LEU A 85 -33.07 20.81 9.79
N THR A 86 -33.50 21.32 10.93
CA THR A 86 -32.74 22.31 11.73
C THR A 86 -31.89 21.65 12.81
N SER A 87 -32.10 20.35 13.04
CA SER A 87 -31.36 19.57 14.02
C SER A 87 -31.36 18.09 13.66
N VAL A 88 -30.30 17.39 14.07
CA VAL A 88 -30.13 15.93 13.91
C VAL A 88 -29.88 15.27 15.27
N THR A 89 -29.97 13.95 15.33
CA THR A 89 -29.55 13.20 16.52
C THR A 89 -28.03 13.19 16.58
N ALA A 90 -27.46 13.77 17.66
CA ALA A 90 -26.03 13.72 17.91
C ALA A 90 -25.56 12.26 17.91
N THR A 91 -24.51 11.98 17.15
CA THR A 91 -24.01 10.61 16.94
C THR A 91 -22.56 10.54 17.37
N THR A 92 -22.23 9.50 18.15
CA THR A 92 -20.85 9.23 18.58
C THR A 92 -19.98 8.85 17.39
N ALA A 93 -18.67 8.96 17.56
CA ALA A 93 -17.70 8.68 16.50
C ALA A 93 -17.91 7.28 15.88
N THR A 94 -18.14 7.24 14.57
CA THR A 94 -18.31 6.01 13.79
C THR A 94 -17.75 6.20 12.37
N SER A 95 -17.32 5.10 11.74
CA SER A 95 -16.96 5.07 10.32
C SER A 95 -18.11 4.58 9.43
N ASP A 96 -19.21 4.12 10.02
CA ASP A 96 -20.38 3.60 9.30
C ASP A 96 -21.35 4.75 8.94
N MET A 97 -21.30 5.16 7.67
CA MET A 97 -22.14 6.22 7.13
C MET A 97 -23.58 5.77 6.85
N SER A 98 -23.87 4.47 6.94
CA SER A 98 -25.25 3.95 6.87
C SER A 98 -26.01 4.05 8.19
N ALA A 99 -25.29 4.38 9.28
CA ALA A 99 -25.85 4.64 10.60
C ALA A 99 -25.57 6.08 11.09
N PHE A 100 -24.89 6.90 10.28
CA PHE A 100 -24.46 8.25 10.64
C PHE A 100 -25.08 9.31 9.73
N PRO A 101 -25.69 10.37 10.27
CA PRO A 101 -26.12 10.54 11.66
C PRO A 101 -27.30 9.63 12.00
N THR A 102 -27.50 9.36 13.28
CA THR A 102 -28.51 8.44 13.79
C THR A 102 -29.92 8.83 13.31
N GLY A 103 -30.58 7.91 12.62
CA GLY A 103 -31.93 8.09 12.07
C GLY A 103 -31.99 8.78 10.71
N ASN A 104 -30.93 9.45 10.26
CA ASN A 104 -30.86 10.16 8.98
C ASN A 104 -29.54 9.86 8.26
N PRO A 105 -29.31 8.61 7.82
CA PRO A 105 -27.99 8.18 7.38
C PRO A 105 -27.54 8.87 6.09
N LEU A 106 -26.26 9.27 6.07
CA LEU A 106 -25.62 9.90 4.91
C LEU A 106 -25.47 8.93 3.74
N TYR A 107 -25.29 7.65 4.02
CA TYR A 107 -25.28 6.61 3.01
C TYR A 107 -26.59 5.80 3.04
N SER A 108 -27.36 5.92 1.97
CA SER A 108 -28.50 5.07 1.68
C SER A 108 -28.53 4.76 0.18
N SER A 109 -28.70 3.51 -0.21
CA SER A 109 -28.82 3.17 -1.63
C SER A 109 -30.30 3.17 -2.03
N PRO A 110 -30.71 3.87 -3.10
CA PRO A 110 -29.89 4.55 -4.11
C PRO A 110 -29.69 6.08 -3.90
N ALA A 111 -30.29 6.69 -2.87
CA ALA A 111 -30.50 8.14 -2.79
C ALA A 111 -29.58 8.91 -1.80
N GLY A 112 -28.54 8.27 -1.28
CA GLY A 112 -27.67 8.80 -0.24
C GLY A 112 -26.82 10.00 -0.66
N TYR A 113 -26.39 10.75 0.35
CA TYR A 113 -25.57 11.97 0.23
C TYR A 113 -24.08 11.64 0.10
N LEU A 114 -23.66 10.46 0.58
CA LEU A 114 -22.32 9.91 0.36
C LEU A 114 -22.34 8.77 -0.65
N ARG A 115 -21.18 8.55 -1.28
CA ARG A 115 -20.95 7.47 -2.26
C ARG A 115 -20.36 6.20 -1.63
N SER A 116 -19.84 6.30 -0.41
CA SER A 116 -19.29 5.17 0.37
C SER A 116 -20.08 4.96 1.65
N ALA A 117 -20.31 3.71 2.01
CA ALA A 117 -20.91 3.33 3.29
C ALA A 117 -19.92 3.41 4.45
N THR A 118 -18.62 3.39 4.16
CA THR A 118 -17.56 3.37 5.17
C THR A 118 -16.51 4.41 4.85
N THR A 119 -16.16 5.22 5.85
CA THR A 119 -15.05 6.19 5.80
C THR A 119 -13.77 5.59 6.37
N THR A 120 -12.62 6.16 6.03
CA THR A 120 -11.34 5.76 6.64
C THR A 120 -11.26 6.26 8.07
N GLY A 121 -11.61 7.53 8.30
CA GLY A 121 -11.71 8.10 9.63
C GLY A 121 -13.03 7.76 10.34
N THR A 122 -13.10 8.11 11.62
CA THR A 122 -14.34 8.08 12.41
C THR A 122 -14.84 9.49 12.67
N TYR A 123 -16.15 9.68 12.56
CA TYR A 123 -16.80 10.99 12.62
C TYR A 123 -17.94 10.97 13.62
N SER A 124 -18.02 12.02 14.43
CA SER A 124 -19.17 12.33 15.29
C SER A 124 -19.90 13.55 14.75
N CYS A 125 -21.16 13.74 15.13
CA CYS A 125 -21.88 14.98 14.87
C CYS A 125 -22.60 15.48 16.12
N ASP A 126 -22.73 16.79 16.22
CA ASP A 126 -23.60 17.41 17.23
C ASP A 126 -25.06 17.51 16.74
N ILE A 127 -25.92 18.10 17.56
CA ILE A 127 -27.34 18.32 17.25
C ILE A 127 -27.56 19.29 16.09
N TYR A 128 -26.60 20.16 15.79
CA TYR A 128 -26.68 21.17 14.74
C TYR A 128 -26.12 20.66 13.40
N GLY A 129 -25.64 19.43 13.35
CA GLY A 129 -25.06 18.83 12.14
C GLY A 129 -23.59 19.16 11.93
N ASN A 130 -22.89 19.74 12.93
CA ASN A 130 -21.45 19.94 12.85
C ASN A 130 -20.74 18.60 13.05
N VAL A 131 -19.96 18.21 12.04
CA VAL A 131 -19.18 16.98 12.03
C VAL A 131 -17.82 17.24 12.66
N THR A 132 -17.40 16.35 13.55
CA THR A 132 -16.06 16.34 14.14
C THR A 132 -15.36 15.04 13.80
N GLN A 133 -14.12 15.12 13.32
CA GLN A 133 -13.27 13.96 13.10
C GLN A 133 -12.67 13.51 14.45
N ALA A 134 -12.89 12.25 14.82
CA ALA A 134 -12.29 11.66 16.02
C ALA A 134 -10.94 10.99 15.72
N THR A 135 -10.82 10.31 14.57
CA THR A 135 -9.57 9.73 14.08
C THR A 135 -9.52 9.84 12.56
N THR A 136 -8.34 10.08 11.97
CA THR A 136 -8.12 10.07 10.52
C THR A 136 -8.16 8.67 9.90
N GLY A 137 -7.99 7.62 10.71
CA GLY A 137 -7.93 6.22 10.26
C GLY A 137 -6.63 5.84 9.54
N HIS A 138 -5.70 6.79 9.45
CA HIS A 138 -4.36 6.61 8.94
C HIS A 138 -3.40 6.56 10.12
N GLU A 139 -2.82 5.37 10.38
CA GLU A 139 -1.79 5.09 11.40
C GLU A 139 -0.52 4.55 10.76
#